data_AF-A0A347WHG4-F1
#
_entry.id   AF-A0A347WHG4-F1
#
_cell.length_a   1.000
_cell.length_b   1.000
_cell.length_c   1.000
_cell.angle_alpha   90.00
_cell.angle_beta   90.00
_cell.angle_gamma   90.00
#
_symmetry.space_group_name_H-M   'P 1'
#
loop_
_entity.id
_entity.type
_entity.pdbx_description
1 polymer ?
#
loop_
_entity_poly.entity_id
_entity_poly.type
_entity_poly.pdbx_seq_one_letter_code
_entity_poly.pdbx_strand_id
1 'polypeptide(L)'
;MSETDPAARAFEDLCAEMTVLRRSVEALPQAWRDNRPPDYTPDLARLVKALNDVGARMKAIEASPTLKMTPQAYGQGVRQAGLSVSQDMQAAFHTAIRAVQVERQQLTDIVGQARTRGRQNWWVLKVGLACLAVGIGLSPVLAYLLPSSVGTRVASFIVGEKDRWNSGAMMMAISSPEGWQRVREDSQLVETNRDRIAACQKAASGQEKTQKPCIITVPAQQE
;
A
#
# COMPACT_ATOMS: atom_id res chain seq x y z
N MET A 1 83.26 -82.44 -86.63
CA MET A 1 82.79 -81.36 -85.73
C MET A 1 81.80 -81.99 -84.79
N SER A 2 82.28 -82.39 -83.61
CA SER A 2 81.68 -83.45 -82.80
C SER A 2 80.30 -83.09 -82.26
N GLU A 3 79.32 -83.86 -82.74
CA GLU A 3 78.00 -84.05 -82.14
C GLU A 3 78.22 -84.50 -80.69
N THR A 4 78.00 -83.59 -79.73
CA THR A 4 78.02 -83.93 -78.31
C THR A 4 76.87 -84.91 -78.08
N ASP A 5 77.18 -86.12 -77.59
CA ASP A 5 76.21 -87.17 -77.30
C ASP A 5 75.04 -86.60 -76.46
N PRO A 6 73.78 -86.65 -76.94
CA PRO A 6 72.63 -86.11 -76.23
C PRO A 6 72.46 -86.71 -74.83
N ALA A 7 72.93 -87.95 -74.61
CA ALA A 7 72.90 -88.57 -73.28
C ALA A 7 73.88 -87.90 -72.30
N ALA A 8 75.04 -87.45 -72.76
CA ALA A 8 76.03 -86.76 -71.92
C ALA A 8 75.51 -85.39 -71.46
N ARG A 9 74.85 -84.63 -72.34
CA ARG A 9 74.23 -83.35 -71.98
C ARG A 9 73.09 -83.50 -70.97
N ALA A 10 72.25 -84.52 -71.13
CA ALA A 10 71.17 -84.79 -70.18
C ALA A 10 71.71 -85.15 -68.78
N PHE A 11 72.84 -85.85 -68.70
CA PHE A 11 73.47 -86.18 -67.42
C PHE A 11 74.14 -84.97 -66.75
N GLU A 12 74.76 -84.07 -67.53
CA GLU A 12 75.29 -82.80 -67.02
C GLU A 12 74.18 -81.90 -66.49
N ASP A 13 73.06 -81.77 -67.21
CA ASP A 13 71.89 -81.01 -66.75
C ASP A 13 71.32 -81.59 -65.45
N LEU A 14 71.21 -82.93 -65.35
CA LEU A 14 70.74 -83.58 -64.13
C LEU A 14 71.70 -83.34 -62.94
N CYS A 15 73.01 -83.40 -63.18
CA CYS A 15 74.03 -83.09 -62.17
C CYS A 15 73.93 -81.62 -61.71
N ALA A 16 73.66 -80.71 -62.65
CA ALA A 16 73.45 -79.30 -62.35
C ALA A 16 72.18 -79.10 -61.48
N GLU A 17 71.06 -79.73 -61.84
CA GLU A 17 69.82 -79.67 -61.06
C GLU A 17 69.97 -80.27 -59.65
N MET A 18 70.62 -81.44 -59.51
CA MET A 18 70.91 -82.05 -58.21
C MET A 18 71.76 -81.15 -57.32
N THR A 19 72.70 -80.40 -57.91
CA THR A 19 73.53 -79.44 -57.17
C THR A 19 72.70 -78.24 -56.68
N VAL A 20 71.74 -77.77 -57.49
CA VAL A 20 70.80 -76.71 -57.09
C VAL A 20 69.86 -77.19 -55.98
N LEU A 21 69.30 -78.38 -56.11
CA LEU A 21 68.44 -79.01 -55.10
C LEU A 21 69.18 -79.25 -53.79
N ARG A 22 70.42 -79.73 -53.84
CA ARG A 22 71.23 -79.89 -52.64
C ARG A 22 71.47 -78.55 -51.95
N ARG A 23 71.80 -77.51 -52.71
CA ARG A 23 72.05 -76.18 -52.17
C ARG A 23 70.78 -75.53 -51.59
N SER A 24 69.62 -75.77 -52.19
CA SER A 24 68.35 -75.28 -51.65
C SER A 24 67.95 -76.01 -50.37
N VAL A 25 68.19 -77.33 -50.29
CA VAL A 25 67.99 -78.13 -49.08
C VAL A 25 68.97 -77.76 -47.97
N GLU A 26 70.23 -77.47 -48.30
CA GLU A 26 71.23 -77.00 -47.32
C GLU A 26 70.90 -75.59 -46.78
N ALA A 27 70.17 -74.75 -47.53
CA ALA A 27 69.74 -73.41 -47.12
C ALA A 27 68.42 -73.38 -46.31
N LEU A 28 67.60 -74.44 -46.39
CA LEU A 28 66.29 -74.54 -45.74
C LEU A 28 66.31 -74.35 -44.20
N PRO A 29 67.27 -74.91 -43.44
CA PRO A 29 67.33 -74.71 -41.98
C PRO A 29 67.61 -73.26 -41.55
N GLN A 30 68.25 -72.47 -42.42
CA GLN A 30 68.47 -71.05 -42.16
C GLN A 30 67.20 -70.26 -42.46
N ALA A 31 66.57 -70.50 -43.61
CA ALA A 31 65.30 -69.87 -43.98
C ALA A 31 64.18 -70.14 -42.96
N TRP A 32 64.15 -71.33 -42.35
CA TRP A 32 63.18 -71.66 -41.31
C TRP A 32 63.43 -70.93 -39.98
N ARG A 33 64.70 -70.66 -39.64
CA ARG A 33 65.05 -69.85 -38.47
C ARG A 33 64.71 -68.36 -38.68
N ASP A 34 64.97 -67.85 -39.88
CA ASP A 34 64.73 -66.44 -40.22
C ASP A 34 63.24 -66.11 -40.34
N ASN A 35 62.40 -67.08 -40.73
CA ASN A 35 60.95 -66.90 -40.90
C ASN A 35 60.11 -67.54 -39.77
N ARG A 36 60.68 -67.71 -38.56
CA ARG A 36 59.94 -68.26 -37.41
C ARG A 36 58.85 -67.27 -36.97
N PRO A 37 57.58 -67.68 -36.84
CA PRO A 37 56.53 -66.82 -36.30
C PRO A 37 56.89 -66.29 -34.91
N PRO A 38 56.56 -65.03 -34.58
CA PRO A 38 56.76 -64.49 -33.24
C PRO A 38 56.02 -65.33 -32.19
N ASP A 39 56.62 -65.49 -31.01
CA ASP A 39 55.94 -66.15 -29.89
C ASP A 39 54.98 -65.17 -29.20
N TYR A 40 53.68 -65.37 -29.41
CA TYR A 40 52.60 -64.56 -28.83
C TYR A 40 52.12 -65.03 -27.46
N THR A 41 52.70 -66.12 -26.93
CA THR A 41 52.40 -66.65 -25.59
C THR A 41 52.47 -65.59 -24.48
N PRO A 42 53.50 -64.71 -24.40
CA PRO A 42 53.56 -63.67 -23.36
C PRO A 42 52.47 -62.60 -23.50
N ASP A 43 52.00 -62.32 -24.72
CA ASP A 43 50.96 -61.34 -24.98
C ASP A 43 49.58 -61.90 -24.64
N LEU A 44 49.33 -63.16 -24.98
CA LEU A 44 48.12 -63.87 -24.57
C LEU A 44 48.01 -63.96 -23.04
N ALA A 45 49.13 -64.23 -22.35
CA ALA A 45 49.17 -64.26 -20.89
C ALA A 45 48.83 -62.89 -20.28
N ARG A 46 49.31 -61.80 -20.89
CA ARG A 46 48.95 -60.43 -20.47
C ARG A 46 47.47 -60.13 -20.66
N LEU A 47 46.88 -60.54 -21.79
CA LEU A 47 45.45 -60.38 -22.07
C LEU A 47 44.57 -61.14 -21.07
N VAL A 48 44.89 -62.40 -20.78
CA VAL A 48 44.16 -63.21 -19.79
C VAL A 48 44.23 -62.57 -18.40
N LYS A 49 45.40 -62.05 -18.01
CA LYS A 49 45.55 -61.33 -16.73
C LYS A 49 44.67 -60.07 -16.68
N ALA A 50 44.67 -59.27 -17.74
CA ALA A 50 43.85 -58.07 -17.82
C ALA A 50 42.34 -58.39 -17.73
N LEU A 51 41.88 -59.46 -18.41
CA LEU A 51 40.50 -59.90 -18.34
C LEU A 51 40.10 -60.37 -16.94
N ASN A 52 40.99 -61.09 -16.24
CA ASN A 52 40.76 -61.50 -14.86
C ASN A 52 40.65 -60.31 -13.90
N ASP A 53 41.50 -59.29 -14.05
CA ASP A 53 41.43 -58.06 -13.25
C ASP A 53 40.12 -57.31 -13.47
N VAL A 54 39.64 -57.24 -14.72
CA VAL A 54 38.33 -56.64 -15.03
C VAL A 54 37.20 -57.44 -14.38
N GLY A 55 37.23 -58.77 -14.48
CA GLY A 55 36.23 -59.64 -13.83
C GLY A 55 36.20 -59.47 -12.31
N ALA A 56 37.36 -59.35 -11.67
CA ALA A 56 37.46 -59.11 -10.23
C ALA A 56 36.87 -57.75 -9.82
N ARG A 57 37.14 -56.69 -10.59
CA ARG A 57 36.56 -55.35 -10.37
C ARG A 57 35.05 -55.35 -10.57
N MET A 58 34.55 -56.05 -11.58
CA MET A 58 33.11 -56.14 -11.85
C MET A 58 32.36 -56.84 -10.72
N LYS A 59 32.94 -57.92 -10.17
CA LYS A 59 32.41 -58.62 -8.99
C LYS A 59 32.41 -57.73 -7.74
N ALA A 60 33.43 -56.89 -7.55
CA ALA A 60 33.46 -55.92 -6.46
C ALA A 60 32.40 -54.82 -6.61
N ILE A 61 32.12 -54.38 -7.84
CA ILE A 61 31.05 -53.42 -8.14
C ILE A 61 29.68 -54.05 -7.87
N GLU A 62 29.46 -55.30 -8.31
CA GLU A 62 28.22 -56.05 -8.04
C GLU A 62 27.99 -56.30 -6.54
N ALA A 63 29.06 -56.51 -5.78
CA ALA A 63 28.99 -56.63 -4.32
C ALA A 63 28.71 -55.28 -3.60
N SER A 64 28.83 -54.15 -4.29
CA SER A 64 28.62 -52.84 -3.67
C SER A 64 27.12 -52.59 -3.38
N PRO A 65 26.75 -52.19 -2.15
CA PRO A 65 25.36 -51.95 -1.77
C PRO A 65 24.72 -50.76 -2.50
N THR A 66 25.51 -49.93 -3.17
CA THR A 66 25.07 -48.85 -4.06
C THR A 66 24.21 -49.33 -5.23
N LEU A 67 24.40 -50.55 -5.73
CA LEU A 67 23.54 -51.14 -6.78
C LEU A 67 22.23 -51.75 -6.24
N LYS A 68 22.14 -51.99 -4.93
CA LYS A 68 20.93 -52.51 -4.26
C LYS A 68 19.97 -51.40 -3.83
N MET A 69 20.43 -50.16 -3.79
CA MET A 69 19.55 -48.98 -3.68
C MET A 69 18.88 -48.76 -5.03
N THR A 70 17.72 -49.38 -5.22
CA THR A 70 16.92 -49.20 -6.43
C THR A 70 16.56 -47.71 -6.63
N PRO A 71 16.49 -47.20 -7.87
CA PRO A 71 16.03 -45.83 -8.12
C PRO A 71 14.63 -45.57 -7.54
N GLN A 72 13.83 -46.61 -7.32
CA GLN A 72 12.57 -46.56 -6.59
C GLN A 72 12.74 -46.20 -5.10
N ALA A 73 13.76 -46.69 -4.41
CA ALA A 73 14.02 -46.34 -3.01
C ALA A 73 14.44 -44.87 -2.85
N TYR A 74 15.27 -44.36 -3.76
CA TYR A 74 15.58 -42.93 -3.84
C TYR A 74 14.33 -42.09 -4.15
N GLY A 75 13.49 -42.54 -5.09
CA GLY A 75 12.22 -41.87 -5.40
C GLY A 75 11.26 -41.84 -4.22
N GLN A 76 11.21 -42.90 -3.40
CA GLN A 76 10.39 -42.93 -2.19
C GLN A 76 10.92 -42.01 -1.10
N GLY A 77 12.24 -41.97 -0.86
CA GLY A 77 12.87 -41.04 0.08
C GLY A 77 12.65 -39.57 -0.32
N VAL A 78 12.81 -39.25 -1.61
CA VAL A 78 12.53 -37.90 -2.14
C VAL A 78 11.05 -37.54 -2.04
N ARG A 79 10.13 -38.49 -2.29
CA ARG A 79 8.69 -38.24 -2.10
C ARG A 79 8.32 -38.01 -0.65
N GLN A 80 8.86 -38.78 0.29
CA GLN A 80 8.58 -38.60 1.72
C GLN A 80 9.16 -37.28 2.25
N ALA A 81 10.41 -36.96 1.92
CA ALA A 81 11.02 -35.67 2.25
C ALA A 81 10.29 -34.50 1.57
N GLY A 82 9.82 -34.69 0.33
CA GLY A 82 9.02 -33.70 -0.38
C GLY A 82 7.63 -33.48 0.25
N LEU A 83 7.00 -34.54 0.76
CA LEU A 83 5.72 -34.46 1.46
C LEU A 83 5.84 -33.73 2.81
N SER A 84 6.87 -34.01 3.60
CA SER A 84 7.09 -33.30 4.88
C SER A 84 7.38 -31.81 4.65
N VAL A 85 8.24 -31.48 3.66
CA VAL A 85 8.51 -30.08 3.29
C VAL A 85 7.25 -29.40 2.76
N SER A 86 6.42 -30.09 1.98
CA SER A 86 5.16 -29.52 1.47
C SER A 86 4.15 -29.23 2.59
N GLN A 87 4.06 -30.10 3.60
CA GLN A 87 3.20 -29.89 4.77
C GLN A 87 3.66 -28.71 5.61
N ASP A 88 4.96 -28.60 5.88
CA ASP A 88 5.55 -27.47 6.60
C ASP A 88 5.35 -26.16 5.83
N MET A 89 5.52 -26.20 4.51
CA MET A 89 5.31 -25.05 3.64
C MET A 89 3.83 -24.64 3.60
N GLN A 90 2.89 -25.58 3.55
CA GLN A 90 1.45 -25.31 3.64
C GLN A 90 1.07 -24.68 4.98
N ALA A 91 1.60 -25.20 6.10
CA ALA A 91 1.34 -24.65 7.42
C ALA A 91 1.91 -23.22 7.55
N ALA A 92 3.12 -22.99 7.03
CA ALA A 92 3.74 -21.66 6.97
C ALA A 92 2.93 -20.69 6.08
N PHE A 93 2.50 -21.13 4.89
CA PHE A 93 1.66 -20.34 4.00
C PHE A 93 0.30 -20.02 4.63
N HIS A 94 -0.38 -20.98 5.26
CA HIS A 94 -1.65 -20.72 5.94
C HIS A 94 -1.50 -19.75 7.12
N THR A 95 -0.37 -19.78 7.81
CA THR A 95 -0.07 -18.85 8.90
C THR A 95 0.23 -17.45 8.35
N ALA A 96 1.02 -17.34 7.29
CA ALA A 96 1.31 -16.08 6.61
C ALA A 96 0.04 -15.47 5.98
N ILE A 97 -0.79 -16.28 5.32
CA ILE A 97 -2.07 -15.84 4.76
C ILE A 97 -2.99 -15.34 5.86
N ARG A 98 -3.07 -16.04 7.01
CA ARG A 98 -3.85 -15.58 8.16
C ARG A 98 -3.33 -14.26 8.72
N ALA A 99 -2.01 -14.12 8.89
CA ALA A 99 -1.40 -12.87 9.36
C ALA A 99 -1.73 -11.70 8.42
N VAL A 100 -1.59 -11.91 7.10
CA VAL A 100 -1.94 -10.91 6.08
C VAL A 100 -3.43 -10.60 6.07
N GLN A 101 -4.31 -11.59 6.26
CA GLN A 101 -5.76 -11.36 6.35
C GLN A 101 -6.17 -10.56 7.58
N VAL A 102 -5.54 -10.82 8.74
CA VAL A 102 -5.77 -10.06 9.98
C VAL A 102 -5.30 -8.62 9.82
N GLU A 103 -4.11 -8.40 9.27
CA GLU A 103 -3.62 -7.04 8.97
C GLU A 103 -4.52 -6.33 7.96
N ARG A 104 -4.96 -7.03 6.89
CA ARG A 104 -5.92 -6.48 5.93
C ARG A 104 -7.24 -6.10 6.59
N GLN A 105 -7.78 -6.90 7.50
CA GLN A 105 -9.01 -6.57 8.22
C GLN A 105 -8.83 -5.32 9.09
N GLN A 106 -7.72 -5.22 9.83
CA GLN A 106 -7.40 -4.02 10.62
C GLN A 106 -7.22 -2.78 9.73
N LEU A 107 -6.53 -2.91 8.59
CA LEU A 107 -6.38 -1.84 7.60
C LEU A 107 -7.72 -1.46 6.97
N THR A 108 -8.60 -2.41 6.67
CA THR A 108 -9.91 -2.14 6.06
C THR A 108 -10.85 -1.45 7.06
N ASP A 109 -10.75 -1.81 8.35
CA ASP A 109 -11.51 -1.14 9.40
C ASP A 109 -11.00 0.29 9.64
N ILE A 110 -9.68 0.49 9.70
CA ILE A 110 -9.08 1.83 9.86
C ILE A 110 -9.32 2.71 8.62
N VAL A 111 -9.13 2.20 7.40
CA VAL A 111 -9.30 2.95 6.15
C VAL A 111 -10.79 3.17 5.82
N GLY A 112 -11.65 2.19 6.11
CA GLY A 112 -13.09 2.29 5.97
C GLY A 112 -13.67 3.37 6.89
N GLN A 113 -13.21 3.42 8.15
CA GLN A 113 -13.63 4.43 9.12
C GLN A 113 -13.02 5.82 8.82
N ALA A 114 -11.76 5.92 8.38
CA ALA A 114 -11.14 7.21 8.09
C ALA A 114 -11.79 7.91 6.88
N ARG A 115 -12.13 7.17 5.82
CA ARG A 115 -12.70 7.75 4.60
C ARG A 115 -14.16 8.19 4.76
N THR A 116 -14.94 7.50 5.60
CA THR A 116 -16.32 7.88 5.92
C THR A 116 -16.36 9.04 6.91
N ARG A 117 -15.50 9.06 7.94
CA ARG A 117 -15.44 10.16 8.93
C ARG A 117 -15.14 11.52 8.29
N GLY A 118 -14.20 11.60 7.35
CA GLY A 118 -13.87 12.87 6.68
C GLY A 118 -15.03 13.42 5.84
N ARG A 119 -15.70 12.56 5.06
CA ARG A 119 -16.87 12.94 4.24
C ARG A 119 -18.07 13.31 5.12
N GLN A 120 -18.31 12.55 6.19
CA GLN A 120 -19.42 12.77 7.10
C GLN A 120 -19.23 14.07 7.89
N ASN A 121 -18.03 14.33 8.41
CA ASN A 121 -17.74 15.57 9.13
C ASN A 121 -17.90 16.80 8.23
N TRP A 122 -17.48 16.72 6.96
CA TRP A 122 -17.68 17.82 6.01
C TRP A 122 -19.16 18.04 5.68
N TRP A 123 -19.97 16.99 5.60
CA TRP A 123 -21.42 17.10 5.47
C TRP A 123 -22.07 17.74 6.70
N VAL A 124 -21.67 17.33 7.91
CA VAL A 124 -22.16 17.94 9.16
C VAL A 124 -21.76 19.41 9.25
N LEU A 125 -20.52 19.77 8.88
CA LEU A 125 -20.07 21.16 8.82
C LEU A 125 -20.88 21.98 7.82
N LYS A 126 -21.16 21.44 6.63
CA LYS A 126 -22.00 22.13 5.64
C LYS A 126 -23.41 22.35 6.13
N VAL A 127 -24.03 21.33 6.72
CA VAL A 127 -25.39 21.45 7.27
C VAL A 127 -25.40 22.44 8.42
N GLY A 128 -24.42 22.39 9.31
CA GLY A 128 -24.25 23.37 10.39
C GLY A 128 -24.11 24.80 9.88
N LEU A 129 -23.26 25.02 8.88
CA LEU A 129 -23.08 26.34 8.24
C LEU A 129 -24.38 26.82 7.56
N ALA A 130 -25.08 25.93 6.85
CA ALA A 130 -26.33 26.25 6.19
C ALA A 130 -27.42 26.61 7.20
N CYS A 131 -27.58 25.84 8.27
CA CYS A 131 -28.51 26.15 9.36
C CYS A 131 -28.18 27.47 10.05
N LEU A 132 -26.90 27.77 10.25
CA LEU A 132 -26.45 29.04 10.83
C LEU A 132 -26.77 30.21 9.90
N ALA A 133 -26.50 30.09 8.60
CA ALA A 133 -26.83 31.11 7.61
C ALA A 133 -28.34 31.37 7.55
N VAL A 134 -29.14 30.30 7.55
CA VAL A 134 -30.62 30.39 7.59
C VAL A 134 -31.09 31.03 8.90
N GLY A 135 -30.55 30.63 10.05
CA GLY A 135 -30.93 31.18 11.36
C GLY A 135 -30.63 32.68 11.47
N ILE A 136 -29.46 33.11 11.01
CA ILE A 136 -29.09 34.54 10.97
C ILE A 136 -30.02 35.33 10.03
N GLY A 137 -30.34 34.77 8.85
CA GLY A 137 -31.22 35.42 7.89
C GLY A 137 -32.69 35.49 8.34
N LEU A 138 -33.18 34.46 9.03
CA LEU A 138 -34.57 34.39 9.50
C LEU A 138 -34.81 35.21 10.77
N SER A 139 -33.80 35.38 11.61
CA SER A 139 -33.88 36.13 12.88
C SER A 139 -34.51 37.53 12.76
N PRO A 140 -34.05 38.43 11.86
CA PRO A 140 -34.65 39.76 11.72
C PRO A 140 -36.08 39.72 11.17
N VAL A 141 -36.40 38.76 10.30
CA VAL A 141 -37.77 38.59 9.76
C VAL A 141 -38.72 38.16 10.87
N LEU A 142 -38.29 37.23 11.72
CA LEU A 142 -39.06 36.80 12.88
C LEU A 142 -39.25 37.94 13.88
N ALA A 143 -38.22 38.76 14.10
CA ALA A 143 -38.31 39.93 14.98
C ALA A 143 -39.34 40.97 14.48
N TYR A 144 -39.48 41.13 13.16
CA TYR A 144 -40.45 42.04 12.55
C TYR A 144 -41.91 41.55 12.66
N LEU A 145 -42.12 40.24 12.66
CA LEU A 145 -43.44 39.61 12.76
C LEU A 145 -43.94 39.50 14.21
N LEU A 146 -43.08 39.73 15.21
CA LEU A 146 -43.47 39.64 16.61
C LEU A 146 -44.45 40.76 16.99
N PRO A 147 -45.48 40.46 17.80
CA PRO A 147 -46.35 41.48 18.39
C PRO A 147 -45.50 42.54 19.12
N SER A 148 -45.89 43.81 19.01
CA SER A 148 -45.11 44.96 19.52
C SER A 148 -44.74 44.85 21.01
N SER A 149 -45.55 44.19 21.82
CA SER A 149 -45.29 43.93 23.24
C SER A 149 -44.11 42.97 23.48
N VAL A 150 -43.92 41.98 22.60
CA VAL A 150 -42.82 41.00 22.67
C VAL A 150 -41.59 41.53 21.93
N GLY A 151 -41.78 42.14 20.75
CA GLY A 151 -40.69 42.71 19.95
C GLY A 151 -39.89 43.77 20.70
N THR A 152 -40.55 44.65 21.46
CA THR A 152 -39.87 45.67 22.28
C THR A 152 -39.10 45.10 23.47
N ARG A 153 -39.52 43.96 24.02
CA ARG A 153 -38.77 43.24 25.07
C ARG A 153 -37.53 42.56 24.51
N VAL A 154 -37.65 41.97 23.31
CA VAL A 154 -36.50 41.40 22.59
C VAL A 154 -35.52 42.50 22.18
N ALA A 155 -36.02 43.63 21.67
CA ALA A 155 -35.18 44.78 21.33
C ALA A 155 -34.42 45.33 22.56
N SER A 156 -35.08 45.49 23.71
CA SER A 156 -34.38 45.93 24.93
C SER A 156 -33.32 44.93 25.39
N PHE A 157 -33.58 43.63 25.24
CA PHE A 157 -32.60 42.58 25.55
C PHE A 157 -31.38 42.63 24.59
N ILE A 158 -31.60 42.87 23.30
CA ILE A 158 -30.53 43.00 22.30
C ILE A 158 -29.68 44.26 22.55
N VAL A 159 -30.32 45.38 22.91
CA VAL A 159 -29.64 46.64 23.26
C VAL A 159 -28.84 46.48 24.57
N GLY A 160 -29.25 45.56 25.45
CA GLY A 160 -28.48 45.16 26.64
C GLY A 160 -28.65 46.07 27.85
N GLU A 161 -29.69 46.92 27.84
CA GLU A 161 -29.90 47.92 28.89
C GLU A 161 -30.88 47.41 29.97
N LYS A 162 -30.83 48.00 31.18
CA LYS A 162 -31.56 47.50 32.38
C LYS A 162 -33.08 47.39 32.21
N ASP A 163 -33.66 48.26 31.41
CA ASP A 163 -35.11 48.31 31.18
C ASP A 163 -35.43 48.91 29.80
N ARG A 164 -36.68 48.76 29.37
CA ARG A 164 -37.15 49.20 28.04
C ARG A 164 -37.04 50.71 27.84
N TRP A 165 -37.20 51.51 28.89
CA TRP A 165 -37.06 52.96 28.81
C TRP A 165 -35.61 53.34 28.60
N ASN A 166 -34.68 52.75 29.35
CA ASN A 166 -33.27 53.04 29.21
C ASN A 166 -32.71 52.52 27.86
N SER A 167 -33.22 51.39 27.34
CA SER A 167 -32.92 50.96 25.96
C SER A 167 -33.39 51.98 24.92
N GLY A 168 -34.60 52.53 25.08
CA GLY A 168 -35.12 53.58 24.19
C GLY A 168 -34.29 54.86 24.25
N ALA A 169 -33.90 55.29 25.45
CA ALA A 169 -32.99 56.41 25.66
C ALA A 169 -31.64 56.20 24.97
N MET A 170 -31.04 55.02 25.12
CA MET A 170 -29.78 54.67 24.46
C MET A 170 -29.92 54.69 22.93
N MET A 171 -31.00 54.13 22.38
CA MET A 171 -31.25 54.16 20.93
C MET A 171 -31.41 55.59 20.39
N MET A 172 -32.17 56.44 21.10
CA MET A 172 -32.33 57.85 20.73
C MET A 172 -31.00 58.61 20.79
N ALA A 173 -30.21 58.39 21.86
CA ALA A 173 -28.91 59.01 22.04
C ALA A 173 -27.89 58.61 20.97
N ILE A 174 -27.86 57.33 20.57
CA ILE A 174 -26.97 56.83 19.51
C ILE A 174 -27.43 57.33 18.13
N SER A 175 -28.73 57.40 17.88
CA SER A 175 -29.27 57.84 16.59
C SER A 175 -29.09 59.35 16.35
N SER A 176 -29.24 60.18 17.38
CA SER A 176 -28.97 61.62 17.31
C SER A 176 -28.66 62.15 18.71
N PRO A 177 -27.38 62.41 19.02
CA PRO A 177 -26.98 62.97 20.30
C PRO A 177 -27.61 64.34 20.57
N GLU A 178 -27.68 65.21 19.56
CA GLU A 178 -28.27 66.55 19.67
C GLU A 178 -29.80 66.49 19.81
N GLY A 179 -30.45 65.53 19.14
CA GLY A 179 -31.87 65.26 19.30
C GLY A 179 -32.20 64.78 20.71
N TRP A 180 -31.42 63.83 21.23
CA TRP A 180 -31.58 63.34 22.59
C TRP A 180 -31.32 64.42 23.64
N GLN A 181 -30.31 65.25 23.42
CA GLN A 181 -30.00 66.37 24.32
C GLN A 181 -31.18 67.33 24.44
N ARG A 182 -31.81 67.72 23.33
CA ARG A 182 -33.03 68.55 23.35
C ARG A 182 -34.17 67.89 24.12
N VAL A 183 -34.40 66.59 23.92
CA VAL A 183 -35.44 65.85 24.68
C VAL A 183 -35.15 65.88 26.18
N ARG A 184 -33.88 65.74 26.59
CA ARG A 184 -33.49 65.84 28.01
C ARG A 184 -33.71 67.24 28.57
N GLU A 185 -33.30 68.27 27.84
CA GLU A 185 -33.46 69.67 28.23
C GLU A 185 -34.94 70.06 28.36
N ASP A 186 -35.77 69.68 27.37
CA ASP A 186 -37.22 69.87 27.40
C ASP A 186 -37.86 69.12 28.59
N SER A 187 -37.43 67.88 28.84
CA SER A 187 -37.92 67.08 29.98
C SER A 187 -37.53 67.72 31.31
N GLN A 188 -36.31 68.25 31.43
CA GLN A 188 -35.84 68.94 32.63
C GLN A 188 -36.61 70.24 32.87
N LEU A 189 -36.90 71.01 31.81
CA LEU A 189 -37.72 72.21 31.88
C LEU A 189 -39.14 71.88 32.36
N VAL A 190 -39.75 70.82 31.82
CA VAL A 190 -41.08 70.35 32.23
C VAL A 190 -41.07 69.87 33.68
N GLU A 191 -40.08 69.07 34.09
CA GLU A 191 -39.99 68.55 35.46
C GLU A 191 -39.80 69.67 36.48
N THR A 192 -38.95 70.66 36.17
CA THR A 192 -38.75 71.87 37.00
C THR A 192 -40.05 72.66 37.17
N ASN A 193 -40.94 72.61 36.18
CA ASN A 193 -42.20 73.35 36.16
C ASN A 193 -43.43 72.45 36.37
N ARG A 194 -43.25 71.19 36.80
CA ARG A 194 -44.28 70.15 36.74
C ARG A 194 -45.61 70.57 37.37
N ASP A 195 -45.55 71.10 38.59
CA ASP A 195 -46.75 71.53 39.33
C ASP A 195 -47.42 72.74 38.69
N ARG A 196 -46.64 73.69 38.16
CA ARG A 196 -47.16 74.88 37.47
C ARG A 196 -47.81 74.51 36.16
N ILE A 197 -47.18 73.65 35.37
CA ILE A 197 -47.73 73.14 34.12
C ILE A 197 -49.03 72.39 34.39
N ALA A 198 -49.07 71.53 35.41
CA ALA A 198 -50.29 70.82 35.80
C ALA A 198 -51.43 71.79 36.21
N ALA A 199 -51.11 72.83 36.98
CA ALA A 199 -52.08 73.86 37.35
C ALA A 199 -52.59 74.65 36.13
N CYS A 200 -51.69 75.05 35.22
CA CYS A 200 -52.03 75.72 33.97
C CYS A 200 -52.92 74.83 33.08
N GLN A 201 -52.60 73.54 32.94
CA GLN A 201 -53.41 72.59 32.19
C GLN A 201 -54.81 72.46 32.78
N LYS A 202 -54.93 72.34 34.11
CA LYS A 202 -56.22 72.29 34.81
C LYS A 202 -57.04 73.56 34.55
N ALA A 203 -56.41 74.73 34.65
CA ALA A 203 -57.05 76.02 34.39
C ALA A 203 -57.47 76.21 32.92
N ALA A 204 -56.71 75.66 31.97
CA ALA A 204 -57.01 75.67 30.53
C ALA A 204 -58.11 74.66 30.14
N SER A 205 -58.24 73.56 30.89
CA SER A 205 -59.28 72.54 30.66
C SER A 205 -60.66 72.88 31.25
N GLY A 206 -60.83 74.07 31.84
CA GLY A 206 -62.10 74.56 32.38
C GLY A 206 -63.15 74.93 31.32
N GLN A 207 -64.27 75.53 31.74
CA GLN A 207 -65.51 75.70 30.94
C GLN A 207 -65.36 76.45 29.60
N GLU A 208 -64.29 77.21 29.41
CA GLU A 208 -63.91 77.75 28.11
C GLU A 208 -62.54 77.17 27.73
N LYS A 209 -62.51 76.35 26.67
CA LYS A 209 -61.30 75.74 26.07
C LYS A 209 -60.45 76.81 25.38
N THR A 210 -60.07 77.86 26.09
CA THR A 210 -59.28 78.97 25.60
C THR A 210 -57.82 78.78 25.99
N GLN A 211 -56.91 79.11 25.07
CA GLN A 211 -55.47 79.08 25.36
C GLN A 211 -55.16 80.06 26.48
N LYS A 212 -54.46 79.61 27.53
CA LYS A 212 -54.06 80.46 28.67
C LYS A 212 -52.53 80.58 28.73
N PRO A 213 -51.99 81.79 28.95
CA PRO A 213 -50.56 81.94 29.16
C PRO A 213 -50.13 81.23 30.45
N CYS A 214 -49.01 80.51 30.40
CA CYS A 214 -48.42 79.84 31.55
C CYS A 214 -47.00 80.36 31.73
N ILE A 215 -46.67 80.85 32.92
CA ILE A 215 -45.33 81.35 33.25
C ILE A 215 -44.49 80.18 33.76
N ILE A 216 -43.48 79.83 32.99
CA ILE A 216 -42.50 78.80 33.36
C ILE A 216 -41.21 79.45 33.86
N THR A 217 -40.55 78.78 34.80
CA THR A 217 -39.20 79.13 35.25
C THR A 217 -38.20 78.39 34.39
N VAL A 218 -37.37 79.15 33.70
CA VAL A 218 -36.21 78.62 32.98
C VAL A 218 -35.01 78.70 33.94
N PRO A 219 -34.37 77.58 34.30
CA PRO A 219 -33.17 77.61 35.12
C PRO A 219 -32.03 78.30 34.37
N ALA A 220 -31.21 79.09 35.07
CA ALA A 220 -30.02 79.68 34.49
C ALA A 220 -29.06 78.57 34.04
N GLN A 221 -28.51 78.66 32.83
CA GLN A 221 -27.46 77.75 32.37
C GLN A 221 -26.25 77.94 33.27
N GLN A 222 -25.84 76.88 33.96
CA GLN A 222 -24.53 76.84 34.62
C GLN A 222 -23.51 76.50 33.54
N GLU A 223 -22.62 77.45 33.23
CA GLU A 223 -21.42 77.23 32.39
C GLU A 223 -20.54 76.11 32.95
#